data_AF-L8DCA4-F1
#
_entry.id   AF-L8DCA4-F1
#
_cell.length_a   1.000
_cell.length_b   1.000
_cell.length_c   1.000
_cell.angle_alpha   90.00
_cell.angle_beta   90.00
_cell.angle_gamma   90.00
#
_symmetry.space_group_name_H-M   'P 1'
#
loop_
_entity.id
_entity.type
_entity.pdbx_description
1 polymer ?
#
loop_
_entity_poly.entity_id
_entity_poly.type
_entity_poly.pdbx_seq_one_letter_code
_entity_poly.pdbx_strand_id
1 'polypeptide(L)'
;MSSSTFVDGIEVMWRPGCPFCMRLRSGLSKRGIATTDIDIWTEPDAAARVRAATGGDETVPTVFIGSRALVNPSVKQVIAALESELPDRVDELVPPREDTGKWRAMFGFGKRATS
;
A
#
# COMPACT_ATOMS: atom_id res chain seq x y z
N MET A 1 -14.06 10.31 -19.39
CA MET A 1 -14.13 9.28 -18.33
C MET A 1 -12.91 9.45 -17.46
N SER A 2 -13.10 9.45 -16.13
CA SER A 2 -12.29 10.13 -15.12
C SER A 2 -10.77 9.91 -15.20
N SER A 3 -10.05 11.00 -15.49
CA SER A 3 -8.62 11.15 -15.26
C SER A 3 -8.35 11.43 -13.78
N SER A 4 -8.57 10.44 -12.91
CA SER A 4 -8.11 10.59 -11.52
C SER A 4 -6.66 10.13 -11.43
N THR A 5 -5.75 11.10 -11.27
CA THR A 5 -4.37 10.86 -10.84
C THR A 5 -4.28 10.43 -9.37
N PHE A 6 -5.41 10.50 -8.65
CA PHE A 6 -5.52 10.14 -7.24
C PHE A 6 -6.05 8.71 -7.07
N VAL A 7 -5.37 7.93 -6.22
CA VAL A 7 -5.75 6.56 -5.85
C VAL A 7 -6.22 6.52 -4.40
N ASP A 8 -7.52 6.29 -4.17
CA ASP A 8 -8.12 6.10 -2.84
C ASP A 8 -7.91 4.65 -2.34
N GLY A 9 -6.65 4.24 -2.24
CA GLY A 9 -6.25 2.88 -1.89
C GLY A 9 -4.78 2.60 -2.22
N ILE A 10 -4.46 1.33 -2.43
CA ILE A 10 -3.10 0.88 -2.81
C ILE A 10 -3.18 0.10 -4.11
N GLU A 11 -2.68 0.69 -5.19
CA GLU A 11 -2.56 0.02 -6.48
C GLU A 11 -1.12 -0.43 -6.71
N VAL A 12 -0.90 -1.71 -7.05
CA VAL A 12 0.42 -2.28 -7.32
C VAL A 12 0.51 -2.64 -8.79
N MET A 13 1.30 -1.88 -9.54
CA MET A 13 1.65 -2.22 -10.92
C MET A 13 2.68 -3.34 -10.92
N TRP A 14 2.39 -4.44 -11.62
CA TRP A 14 3.23 -5.62 -11.67
C TRP A 14 3.27 -6.24 -13.07
N ARG A 15 4.09 -7.28 -13.25
CA ARG A 15 4.10 -8.14 -14.45
C ARG A 15 4.50 -9.58 -14.12
N PRO A 16 4.14 -10.58 -14.94
CA PRO A 16 4.56 -11.97 -14.77
C PRO A 16 6.09 -12.12 -14.72
N GLY A 17 6.56 -13.05 -13.89
CA GLY A 17 8.00 -13.35 -13.75
C GLY A 17 8.82 -12.30 -12.98
N CYS A 18 8.21 -11.26 -12.43
CA CYS A 18 8.90 -10.23 -11.64
C CYS A 18 9.11 -10.68 -10.16
N PRO A 19 10.35 -11.03 -9.74
CA PRO A 19 10.60 -11.50 -8.37
C PRO A 19 10.35 -10.41 -7.31
N PHE A 20 10.65 -9.15 -7.61
CA PHE A 20 10.40 -8.02 -6.71
C PHE A 20 8.91 -7.79 -6.48
N CYS A 21 8.10 -7.94 -7.52
CA CYS A 21 6.65 -7.82 -7.45
C CYS A 21 6.05 -8.91 -6.56
N MET A 22 6.48 -10.17 -6.74
CA MET A 22 6.06 -11.27 -5.89
C MET A 22 6.45 -11.04 -4.41
N ARG A 23 7.67 -10.54 -4.17
CA ARG A 23 8.15 -10.25 -2.81
C ARG A 23 7.33 -9.15 -2.14
N LEU A 24 7.06 -8.06 -2.85
CA LEU A 24 6.27 -6.94 -2.32
C LEU A 24 4.83 -7.38 -2.00
N ARG A 25 4.14 -7.99 -2.98
CA ARG A 25 2.75 -8.44 -2.84
C ARG A 25 2.60 -9.46 -1.71
N SER A 26 3.52 -10.43 -1.61
CA SER A 26 3.55 -11.37 -0.48
C SER A 26 3.73 -10.67 0.87
N GLY A 27 4.61 -9.66 0.94
CA GLY A 27 4.84 -8.88 2.15
C GLY A 27 3.62 -8.05 2.59
N LEU A 28 2.87 -7.49 1.64
CA LEU A 28 1.62 -6.75 1.90
C LEU A 28 0.50 -7.69 2.34
N SER A 29 0.31 -8.80 1.62
CA SER A 29 -0.67 -9.84 1.95
C SER A 29 -0.44 -10.43 3.35
N LYS A 30 0.81 -10.71 3.74
CA LYS A 30 1.15 -11.19 5.11
C LYS A 30 0.80 -10.22 6.22
N ARG A 31 0.58 -8.94 5.90
CA ARG A 31 0.15 -7.91 6.85
C ARG A 31 -1.34 -7.61 6.76
N GLY A 32 -2.10 -8.36 5.96
CA GLY A 32 -3.52 -8.12 5.73
C GLY A 32 -3.82 -6.86 4.93
N ILE A 33 -2.81 -6.28 4.26
CA ILE A 33 -3.00 -5.06 3.47
C ILE A 33 -3.61 -5.46 2.13
N ALA A 34 -4.82 -4.99 1.87
CA ALA A 34 -5.50 -5.19 0.60
C ALA A 34 -4.87 -4.30 -0.48
N THR A 35 -4.61 -4.87 -1.65
CA THR A 35 -4.08 -4.14 -2.82
C THR A 35 -4.87 -4.45 -4.07
N THR A 36 -4.91 -3.48 -4.98
CA THR A 36 -5.38 -3.65 -6.36
C THR A 36 -4.17 -3.92 -7.24
N ASP A 37 -3.97 -5.18 -7.62
CA ASP A 37 -2.81 -5.59 -8.41
C ASP A 37 -3.12 -5.50 -9.92
N ILE A 38 -2.41 -4.64 -10.65
CA ILE A 38 -2.65 -4.36 -12.07
C ILE A 38 -1.45 -4.79 -12.91
N ASP A 39 -1.69 -5.66 -13.90
CA ASP A 39 -0.64 -6.15 -14.79
C ASP A 39 -0.41 -5.15 -15.95
N ILE A 40 0.79 -4.59 -16.01
CA ILE A 40 1.15 -3.59 -17.01
C ILE A 40 1.29 -4.18 -18.42
N TRP A 41 1.42 -5.50 -18.56
CA TRP A 41 1.45 -6.14 -19.87
C TRP A 41 0.07 -6.24 -20.51
N THR A 42 -0.98 -6.37 -19.70
CA THR A 42 -2.36 -6.49 -20.19
C THR A 42 -3.08 -5.16 -20.22
N GLU A 43 -2.65 -4.20 -19.39
CA GLU A 43 -3.27 -2.88 -19.26
C GLU A 43 -2.34 -1.76 -19.78
N PRO A 44 -2.49 -1.32 -21.04
CA PRO A 44 -1.65 -0.27 -21.63
C PRO A 44 -1.65 1.04 -20.85
N ASP A 45 -2.78 1.40 -20.24
CA ASP A 45 -2.91 2.60 -19.41
C ASP A 45 -2.10 2.48 -18.11
N ALA A 46 -1.98 1.28 -17.54
CA ALA A 46 -1.13 1.03 -16.39
C ALA A 46 0.35 1.18 -16.77
N ALA A 47 0.77 0.64 -17.91
CA ALA A 47 2.12 0.84 -18.44
C ALA A 47 2.42 2.32 -18.68
N ALA A 48 1.46 3.08 -19.22
CA ALA A 48 1.60 4.53 -19.41
C ALA A 48 1.79 5.28 -18.08
N ARG A 49 1.02 4.92 -17.03
CA ARG A 49 1.19 5.49 -15.68
C ARG A 49 2.56 5.16 -15.09
N VAL A 50 3.06 3.94 -15.28
CA VAL A 50 4.42 3.56 -14.81
C VAL A 50 5.47 4.39 -15.53
N ARG A 51 5.43 4.50 -16.87
CA ARG A 51 6.39 5.32 -17.63
C ARG A 51 6.35 6.79 -17.20
N ALA A 52 5.17 7.33 -16.93
CA ALA A 52 5.06 8.70 -16.42
C ALA A 52 5.71 8.87 -15.04
N ALA A 53 5.60 7.87 -14.15
CA ALA A 53 6.16 7.91 -12.81
C ALA A 53 7.68 7.66 -12.75
N THR A 54 8.24 6.96 -13.73
CA THR A 54 9.65 6.52 -13.75
C THR A 54 10.53 7.35 -14.70
N GLY A 55 9.95 8.29 -15.46
CA GLY A 55 10.69 9.06 -16.47
C GLY A 55 10.85 8.34 -17.82
N GLY A 56 9.99 7.37 -18.13
CA GLY A 56 9.90 6.71 -19.42
C GLY A 56 10.00 5.18 -19.38
N ASP A 57 10.42 4.61 -18.25
CA ASP A 57 10.65 3.17 -18.08
C ASP A 57 9.44 2.41 -17.55
N GLU A 58 9.32 1.13 -17.88
CA GLU A 58 8.31 0.23 -17.29
C GLU A 58 8.84 -0.48 -16.04
N THR A 59 9.35 0.30 -15.07
CA THR A 59 9.90 -0.25 -13.83
C THR A 59 8.79 -0.72 -12.90
N VAL A 60 8.86 -2.00 -12.49
CA VAL A 60 7.91 -2.62 -11.54
C VAL A 60 8.66 -3.37 -10.43
N PRO A 61 8.09 -3.50 -9.23
CA PRO A 61 6.77 -3.00 -8.83
C PRO A 61 6.75 -1.47 -8.70
N THR A 62 5.68 -0.84 -9.18
CA THR A 62 5.41 0.58 -8.92
C THR A 62 4.07 0.68 -8.21
N VAL A 63 4.02 1.40 -7.09
CA VAL A 63 2.83 1.50 -6.23
C VAL A 63 2.27 2.91 -6.30
N PHE A 64 0.96 3.04 -6.50
CA PHE A 64 0.25 4.31 -6.44
C PHE A 64 -0.63 4.37 -5.20
N ILE A 65 -0.53 5.47 -4.45
CA ILE A 65 -1.31 5.75 -3.23
C ILE A 65 -1.55 7.25 -3.17
N GLY A 66 -2.82 7.66 -3.03
CA GLY A 66 -3.20 9.06 -3.11
C GLY A 66 -2.63 9.71 -4.36
N SER A 67 -1.81 10.75 -4.19
CA SER A 67 -1.15 11.47 -5.28
C SER A 67 0.26 10.96 -5.61
N ARG A 68 0.78 9.98 -4.85
CA ARG A 68 2.18 9.54 -4.93
C ARG A 68 2.34 8.25 -5.72
N ALA A 69 3.46 8.19 -6.44
CA ALA A 69 4.00 6.97 -7.03
C ALA A 69 5.29 6.55 -6.30
N LEU A 70 5.42 5.28 -5.96
CA LEU A 70 6.61 4.70 -5.36
C LEU A 70 7.19 3.63 -6.29
N VAL A 71 8.43 3.81 -6.72
CA VAL A 71 9.12 2.86 -7.61
C VAL A 71 9.92 1.86 -6.77
N ASN A 72 9.66 0.57 -6.97
CA ASN A 72 10.23 -0.57 -6.24
C ASN A 72 10.28 -0.40 -4.70
N PRO A 73 9.16 -0.06 -4.04
CA PRO A 73 9.16 0.21 -2.61
C PRO A 73 9.26 -1.07 -1.78
N SER A 74 9.74 -0.91 -0.54
CA SER A 74 9.52 -1.86 0.55
C SER A 74 8.12 -1.72 1.14
N VAL A 75 7.64 -2.77 1.83
CA VAL A 75 6.36 -2.72 2.57
C VAL A 75 6.30 -1.57 3.58
N LYS A 76 7.44 -1.24 4.21
CA LYS A 76 7.49 -0.11 5.16
C LYS A 76 7.27 1.23 4.46
N GLN A 77 7.80 1.40 3.25
CA GLN A 77 7.60 2.61 2.45
C GLN A 77 6.16 2.74 1.97
N VAL A 78 5.51 1.62 1.62
CA VAL A 78 4.08 1.60 1.27
C VAL A 78 3.23 2.10 2.44
N ILE A 79 3.46 1.58 3.65
CA ILE A 79 2.72 1.99 4.85
C ILE A 79 2.96 3.46 5.18
N ALA A 80 4.21 3.91 5.15
CA ALA A 80 4.54 5.32 5.42
C ALA A 80 3.91 6.28 4.39
N ALA A 81 3.81 5.86 3.12
CA ALA A 81 3.10 6.64 2.11
C ALA A 81 1.60 6.65 2.35
N LEU A 82 1.01 5.53 2.80
CA LEU A 82 -0.40 5.46 3.15
C LEU A 82 -0.75 6.39 4.32
N GLU A 83 0.04 6.37 5.40
CA GLU A 83 -0.13 7.27 6.55
C GLU A 83 -0.07 8.75 6.14
N SER A 84 0.76 9.08 5.15
CA SER A 84 0.94 10.44 4.64
C SER A 84 -0.17 10.87 3.67
N GLU A 85 -0.61 9.99 2.78
CA GLU A 85 -1.52 10.32 1.67
C GLU A 85 -2.99 10.10 2.04
N LEU A 86 -3.27 9.11 2.88
CA LEU A 86 -4.62 8.67 3.25
C LEU A 86 -4.71 8.46 4.77
N PRO A 87 -4.44 9.49 5.59
CA PRO A 87 -4.44 9.36 7.06
C PRO A 87 -5.78 8.85 7.61
N ASP A 88 -6.90 9.25 6.99
CA ASP A 88 -8.24 8.86 7.41
C ASP A 88 -8.62 7.40 7.03
N ARG A 89 -7.81 6.73 6.20
CA ARG A 89 -8.04 5.35 5.74
C ARG A 89 -7.03 4.35 6.28
N VAL A 90 -5.99 4.80 6.99
CA VAL A 90 -4.86 3.94 7.37
C VAL A 90 -5.30 2.74 8.23
N ASP A 91 -6.20 2.95 9.19
CA ASP A 91 -6.68 1.90 10.10
C ASP A 91 -7.51 0.82 9.38
N GLU A 92 -8.17 1.20 8.29
CA GLU A 92 -8.94 0.29 7.46
C GLU A 92 -8.04 -0.50 6.50
N LEU A 93 -7.06 0.17 5.89
CA LEU A 93 -6.20 -0.40 4.86
C LEU A 93 -4.98 -1.14 5.42
N VAL A 94 -4.57 -0.84 6.66
CA VAL A 94 -3.50 -1.53 7.38
C VAL A 94 -4.10 -2.08 8.67
N PRO A 95 -4.59 -3.33 8.65
CA PRO A 95 -5.15 -3.89 9.87
C PRO A 95 -4.06 -3.95 10.94
N PRO A 96 -4.42 -3.72 12.22
CA PRO A 96 -3.49 -3.94 13.31
C PRO A 96 -2.99 -5.37 13.22
N ARG A 97 -1.67 -5.57 13.41
CA ARG A 97 -1.12 -6.90 13.50
C ARG A 97 -1.83 -7.60 14.65
N GLU A 98 -2.63 -8.63 14.37
CA GLU A 98 -3.18 -9.45 15.43
C GLU A 98 -2.00 -10.01 16.23
N ASP A 99 -1.86 -9.56 17.47
CA ASP A 99 -0.90 -10.09 18.39
C ASP A 99 -1.38 -11.49 18.77
N THR A 100 -0.79 -12.53 18.18
CA THR A 100 -0.93 -13.92 18.65
C THR A 100 -0.31 -14.15 20.04
N GLY A 101 -0.27 -13.12 20.88
CA GLY A 101 0.24 -13.18 22.24
C GLY A 101 0.01 -11.88 22.97
N LYS A 102 -1.11 -11.80 23.70
CA LYS A 102 -1.21 -11.20 25.04
C LYS A 102 -0.39 -9.91 25.28
N TRP A 103 -0.69 -8.75 24.68
CA TRP A 103 -0.14 -7.49 25.21
C TRP A 103 -1.11 -6.31 25.36
N ARG A 104 -2.37 -6.39 24.88
CA ARG A 104 -3.39 -5.34 25.17
C ARG A 104 -4.13 -5.48 26.52
N ALA A 105 -3.82 -6.51 27.32
CA ALA A 105 -4.40 -6.68 28.66
C ALA A 105 -3.52 -6.11 29.80
N MET A 106 -2.33 -5.56 29.53
CA MET A 106 -1.38 -5.11 30.57
C MET A 106 -1.32 -3.59 30.80
N PHE A 107 -2.00 -2.77 29.99
CA PHE A 107 -2.13 -1.34 30.28
C PHE A 107 -3.60 -0.98 30.43
N GLY A 108 -4.14 -1.34 31.61
CA GLY A 108 -5.42 -0.83 32.09
C GLY A 108 -5.39 0.69 32.15
N PHE A 109 -6.16 1.34 31.29
CA PHE A 109 -6.57 2.72 31.52
C PHE A 109 -7.60 2.71 32.65
N GLY A 110 -7.09 2.72 33.88
CA GLY A 110 -7.89 2.83 35.09
C GLY A 110 -8.68 4.13 35.06
N LYS A 111 -10.02 3.99 35.14
CA LYS A 111 -10.90 5.10 35.48
C LYS A 111 -10.44 5.73 36.79
N ARG A 112 -10.42 7.06 36.86
CA ARG A 112 -10.77 7.77 38.10
C ARG A 112 -11.72 8.92 37.78
N ALA A 113 -12.92 8.77 38.32
CA ALA A 113 -13.89 9.83 38.48
C ALA A 113 -13.53 10.71 39.69
N THR A 114 -14.18 11.88 39.74
CA THR A 114 -14.46 12.78 40.88
C THR A 114 -13.32 13.59 41.51
N SER A 115 -13.40 14.92 41.35
CA SER A 115 -13.80 15.83 42.43
C SER A 115 -14.67 16.94 41.86
#